data_AF-A0A1M4Y0Z2-F1
#
_entry.id   AF-A0A1M4Y0Z2-F1
#
_cell.length_a   1.000
_cell.length_b   1.000
_cell.length_c   1.000
_cell.angle_alpha   90.00
_cell.angle_beta   90.00
_cell.angle_gamma   90.00
#
_symmetry.space_group_name_H-M   'P 1'
#
loop_
_entity.id
_entity.type
_entity.pdbx_description
1 polymer ?
#
loop_
_entity_poly.entity_id
_entity_poly.type
_entity_poly.pdbx_seq_one_letter_code
_entity_poly.pdbx_strand_id
1 'polypeptide(L)'
;MLSNRSPIYDTLLIAHVLVGMLGYGGVIFSGVFARKLLREGPSESTSRYFDGSRNTAVMFVGLVPVFGMLVLFVGQGNLHDVTKVWFDAAVLIWVVSGAAAFMKILPTERRLHSALSIGDASVGSLAKTIERASALCSVLYVIAFYLMLFKP
;
A
#
# COMPACT_ATOMS: atom_id res chain seq x y z
N MET A 1 14.65 -33.68 -5.61
CA MET A 1 13.16 -33.75 -5.59
C MET A 1 12.62 -32.36 -5.90
N LEU A 2 12.38 -32.07 -7.18
CA LEU A 2 11.72 -30.83 -7.60
C LEU A 2 10.26 -30.95 -7.18
N SER A 3 9.83 -30.18 -6.19
CA SER A 3 8.45 -30.26 -5.70
C SER A 3 7.49 -29.91 -6.84
N ASN A 4 6.46 -30.73 -7.06
CA ASN A 4 5.32 -30.43 -7.93
C ASN A 4 4.53 -29.22 -7.38
N ARG A 5 5.12 -28.01 -7.45
CA ARG A 5 4.38 -26.77 -7.25
C ARG A 5 3.59 -26.51 -8.52
N SER A 6 2.28 -26.28 -8.35
CA SER A 6 1.42 -25.89 -9.46
C SER A 6 1.93 -24.57 -10.05
N PRO A 7 2.22 -24.48 -11.36
CA PRO A 7 2.64 -23.22 -11.99
C PRO A 7 1.66 -22.07 -11.76
N ILE A 8 0.38 -22.39 -11.54
CA ILE A 8 -0.69 -21.44 -11.21
C ILE A 8 -0.44 -20.83 -9.82
N TYR A 9 -0.04 -21.63 -8.84
CA TYR A 9 0.28 -21.17 -7.50
C TYR A 9 1.45 -20.17 -7.52
N ASP A 10 2.54 -20.50 -8.20
CA ASP A 10 3.71 -19.62 -8.30
C ASP A 10 3.36 -18.31 -9.01
N THR A 11 2.57 -18.37 -10.07
CA THR A 11 2.08 -17.19 -10.79
C THR A 11 1.23 -16.28 -9.89
N LEU A 12 0.29 -16.86 -9.13
CA LEU A 12 -0.54 -16.10 -8.19
C LEU A 12 0.27 -15.49 -7.04
N LEU A 13 1.27 -16.21 -6.53
CA LEU A 13 2.15 -15.71 -5.48
C LEU A 13 3.00 -14.54 -5.99
N ILE A 14 3.58 -14.66 -7.18
CA ILE A 14 4.33 -13.56 -7.81
C ILE A 14 3.40 -12.36 -8.02
N ALA A 15 2.19 -12.58 -8.54
CA ALA A 15 1.20 -11.52 -8.73
C ALA A 15 0.83 -10.83 -7.40
N HIS A 16 0.59 -11.60 -6.33
CA HIS A 16 0.33 -11.07 -4.99
C HIS A 16 1.44 -10.14 -4.50
N VAL A 17 2.69 -10.56 -4.63
CA VAL A 17 3.86 -9.76 -4.23
C VAL A 17 3.96 -8.50 -5.10
N LEU A 18 3.78 -8.62 -6.41
CA LEU A 18 3.85 -7.49 -7.33
C LEU A 18 2.77 -6.44 -7.05
N VAL A 19 1.52 -6.85 -6.81
CA VAL A 19 0.46 -5.88 -6.47
C VAL A 19 0.71 -5.22 -5.11
N GLY A 20 1.30 -5.95 -4.15
CA GLY A 20 1.78 -5.37 -2.89
C GLY A 20 2.86 -4.32 -3.12
N MET A 21 3.87 -4.63 -3.91
CA MET A 21 4.96 -3.70 -4.23
C MET A 21 4.45 -2.45 -4.97
N LEU A 22 3.56 -2.61 -5.96
CA LEU A 22 2.99 -1.48 -6.69
C LEU A 22 2.08 -0.62 -5.81
N GLY A 23 1.26 -1.27 -4.98
CA GLY A 23 0.35 -0.61 -4.04
C GLY A 23 1.08 0.22 -2.99
N TYR A 24 1.90 -0.45 -2.19
CA TYR A 24 2.63 0.19 -1.11
C TYR A 24 3.79 1.06 -1.61
N GLY A 25 4.38 0.75 -2.76
CA GLY A 25 5.35 1.63 -3.43
C GLY A 25 4.72 2.97 -3.78
N GLY A 26 3.49 2.97 -4.33
CA GLY A 26 2.72 4.19 -4.54
C GLY A 26 2.52 5.00 -3.26
N VAL A 27 2.05 4.34 -2.20
CA VAL A 27 1.85 4.94 -0.87
C VAL A 27 3.14 5.57 -0.33
N ILE A 28 4.29 4.91 -0.50
CA ILE A 28 5.60 5.42 -0.09
C ILE A 28 5.96 6.68 -0.88
N PHE A 29 5.81 6.65 -2.21
CA PHE A 29 6.07 7.82 -3.06
C PHE A 29 5.17 9.01 -2.70
N SER A 30 3.89 8.78 -2.38
CA SER A 30 2.99 9.82 -1.88
C SER A 30 3.56 10.51 -0.65
N GLY A 31 4.10 9.73 0.29
CA GLY A 31 4.76 10.25 1.48
C GLY A 31 6.04 11.03 1.18
N VAL A 32 6.87 10.54 0.24
CA VAL A 32 8.11 11.22 -0.18
C VAL A 32 7.82 12.57 -0.83
N PHE A 33 6.87 12.62 -1.77
CA PHE A 33 6.48 13.87 -2.44
C PHE A 33 5.77 14.83 -1.49
N ALA A 34 4.95 14.33 -0.56
CA ALA A 34 4.36 15.16 0.49
C ALA A 34 5.43 15.74 1.43
N ARG A 35 6.44 14.96 1.81
CA ARG A 35 7.58 15.44 2.60
C ARG A 35 8.40 16.48 1.85
N LYS A 36 8.64 16.27 0.55
CA LYS A 36 9.32 17.24 -0.32
C LYS A 36 8.54 18.56 -0.36
N LEU A 37 7.22 18.48 -0.56
CA LEU A 37 6.32 19.63 -0.55
C LEU A 37 6.36 20.39 0.79
N LEU A 38 6.45 19.70 1.93
CA LEU A 38 6.56 20.33 3.25
C LEU A 38 7.89 21.04 3.48
N ARG A 39 8.98 20.54 2.90
CA ARG A 39 10.34 21.08 3.12
C ARG A 39 10.70 22.19 2.15
N GLU A 40 10.32 22.02 0.89
CA GLU A 40 10.77 22.86 -0.23
C GLU A 40 9.64 23.73 -0.78
N GLY A 41 8.39 23.47 -0.39
CA GLY A 41 7.21 24.12 -0.96
C GLY A 41 6.79 23.53 -2.32
N PRO A 42 5.76 24.12 -2.95
CA PRO A 42 5.28 23.69 -4.26
C PRO A 42 6.36 23.82 -5.32
N SER A 43 6.51 22.78 -6.15
CA SER A 43 7.41 22.74 -7.30
C SER A 43 6.70 22.07 -8.48
N GLU A 44 7.23 22.20 -9.69
CA GLU A 44 6.71 21.47 -10.86
C GLU A 44 6.64 19.97 -10.59
N SER A 45 7.67 19.40 -9.95
CA SER A 45 7.73 17.97 -9.63
C SER A 45 6.63 17.50 -8.67
N THR A 46 6.33 18.28 -7.63
CA THR A 46 5.31 17.93 -6.62
C THR A 46 3.91 18.20 -7.16
N SER A 47 3.72 19.27 -7.92
CA SER A 47 2.45 19.60 -8.59
C SER A 47 2.09 18.55 -9.63
N ARG A 48 3.06 18.08 -10.43
CA ARG A 48 2.86 16.98 -11.38
C ARG A 48 2.55 15.66 -10.69
N TYR A 49 3.15 15.38 -9.55
CA TYR A 49 2.85 14.15 -8.80
C TYR A 49 1.40 14.15 -8.29
N PHE A 50 0.93 15.28 -7.76
CA PHE A 50 -0.43 15.45 -7.24
C PHE A 50 -1.42 16.00 -8.28
N ASP A 51 -1.14 15.89 -9.58
CA ASP A 51 -2.00 16.46 -10.65
C ASP A 51 -3.34 15.71 -10.85
N GLY A 52 -3.59 14.66 -10.08
CA GLY A 52 -4.82 13.87 -10.14
C GLY A 52 -4.85 12.82 -11.26
N SER A 53 -3.87 12.83 -12.19
CA SER A 53 -3.86 11.93 -13.36
C SER A 53 -3.39 10.50 -13.06
N ARG A 54 -2.81 10.26 -11.86
CA ARG A 54 -2.04 9.03 -11.57
C ARG A 54 -2.32 8.37 -10.22
N ASN A 55 -3.52 8.49 -9.66
CA ASN A 55 -3.84 7.85 -8.38
C ASN A 55 -4.20 6.35 -8.48
N THR A 56 -3.63 5.64 -9.47
CA THR A 56 -3.87 4.21 -9.71
C THR A 56 -3.09 3.33 -8.76
N ALA A 57 -1.97 3.81 -8.21
CA ALA A 57 -1.10 3.00 -7.37
C ALA A 57 -1.80 2.52 -6.08
N VAL A 58 -2.56 3.39 -5.39
CA VAL A 58 -3.33 3.01 -4.19
C VAL A 58 -4.35 1.91 -4.48
N MET A 59 -4.90 1.82 -5.69
CA MET A 59 -5.87 0.78 -6.05
C MET A 59 -5.26 -0.63 -5.97
N PHE A 60 -3.96 -0.78 -6.22
CA PHE A 60 -3.28 -2.07 -6.10
C PHE A 60 -3.22 -2.58 -4.66
N VAL A 61 -3.30 -1.71 -3.65
CA VAL A 61 -3.39 -2.12 -2.23
C VAL A 61 -4.65 -2.98 -2.00
N GLY A 62 -5.73 -2.69 -2.71
CA GLY A 62 -6.99 -3.45 -2.66
C GLY A 62 -6.92 -4.80 -3.37
N LEU A 63 -5.95 -5.00 -4.27
CA LEU A 63 -5.74 -6.29 -4.96
C LEU A 63 -4.93 -7.28 -4.13
N VAL A 64 -4.12 -6.80 -3.18
CA VAL A 64 -3.35 -7.65 -2.26
C VAL A 64 -4.20 -8.77 -1.61
N PRO A 65 -5.35 -8.51 -0.97
CA PRO A 65 -6.16 -9.55 -0.35
C PRO A 65 -6.77 -10.49 -1.38
N VAL A 66 -7.11 -9.99 -2.58
CA VAL A 66 -7.71 -10.80 -3.66
C VAL A 66 -6.71 -11.85 -4.11
N PHE A 67 -5.49 -11.45 -4.44
CA PHE A 67 -4.43 -12.40 -4.81
C PHE A 67 -4.03 -13.28 -3.63
N GLY A 68 -4.02 -12.75 -2.39
CA GLY A 68 -3.74 -13.55 -1.19
C GLY A 68 -4.74 -14.69 -0.99
N MET A 69 -6.03 -14.40 -1.14
CA MET A 69 -7.10 -15.42 -1.08
C MET A 69 -6.97 -16.44 -2.22
N LEU A 70 -6.68 -16.00 -3.45
CA LEU A 70 -6.49 -16.92 -4.59
C LEU A 70 -5.31 -17.87 -4.37
N VAL A 71 -4.20 -17.38 -3.80
CA VAL A 71 -3.04 -18.22 -3.43
C VAL A 71 -3.45 -19.29 -2.41
N LEU A 72 -4.26 -18.94 -1.40
CA LEU A 72 -4.76 -19.89 -0.41
C LEU A 72 -5.67 -20.96 -1.03
N PHE A 73 -6.59 -20.56 -1.91
CA PHE A 73 -7.52 -21.48 -2.57
C PHE A 73 -6.82 -22.45 -3.53
N VAL A 74 -5.88 -21.96 -4.35
CA VAL A 74 -5.20 -22.76 -5.38
C VAL A 74 -4.08 -23.62 -4.81
N GLY A 75 -3.41 -23.16 -3.75
CA GLY A 75 -2.25 -23.84 -3.18
C GLY A 75 -2.52 -25.20 -2.54
N GLN A 76 -3.78 -25.68 -2.53
CA GLN A 76 -4.23 -26.79 -1.66
C GLN A 76 -3.73 -26.58 -0.22
N GLY A 77 -3.65 -25.30 0.19
CA GLY A 77 -2.84 -24.86 1.30
C GLY A 77 -3.38 -25.43 2.60
N ASN A 78 -2.49 -26.08 3.34
CA ASN A 78 -2.66 -26.57 4.70
C ASN A 78 -3.49 -25.57 5.52
N LEU A 79 -4.81 -25.78 5.67
CA LEU A 79 -5.74 -24.88 6.37
C LEU A 79 -5.23 -24.54 7.79
N HIS A 80 -4.36 -25.39 8.32
CA HIS A 80 -3.59 -25.19 9.53
C HIS A 80 -2.81 -23.85 9.57
N ASP A 81 -2.22 -23.38 8.47
CA ASP A 81 -1.48 -22.10 8.45
C ASP A 81 -2.39 -20.88 8.52
N VAL A 82 -3.65 -21.00 8.09
CA VAL A 82 -4.67 -19.95 8.15
C VAL A 82 -5.22 -19.77 9.57
N THR A 83 -5.03 -20.77 10.44
CA THR A 83 -5.41 -20.73 11.86
C THR A 83 -4.32 -20.18 12.79
N LYS A 84 -3.15 -19.85 12.24
CA LYS A 84 -2.03 -19.36 13.05
C LYS A 84 -2.19 -17.88 13.35
N VAL A 85 -1.86 -17.50 14.58
CA VAL A 85 -1.93 -16.12 15.10
C VAL A 85 -1.22 -15.10 14.20
N TRP A 86 -0.12 -15.49 13.55
CA TRP A 86 0.61 -14.59 12.65
C TRP A 86 -0.18 -14.25 11.38
N PHE A 87 -1.05 -15.13 10.90
CA PHE A 87 -1.91 -14.89 9.74
C PHE A 87 -2.96 -13.83 10.08
N ASP A 88 -3.65 -13.99 11.22
CA ASP A 88 -4.62 -13.01 11.72
C ASP A 88 -3.97 -11.64 11.95
N ALA A 89 -2.77 -11.63 12.52
CA ALA A 89 -2.00 -10.40 12.69
C ALA A 89 -1.67 -9.74 11.35
N ALA A 90 -1.23 -10.50 10.34
CA ALA A 90 -0.93 -9.97 9.01
C ALA A 90 -2.18 -9.42 8.30
N VAL A 91 -3.33 -10.11 8.44
CA VAL A 91 -4.62 -9.64 7.91
C VAL A 91 -5.05 -8.35 8.61
N LEU A 92 -4.98 -8.29 9.93
CA LEU A 92 -5.33 -7.08 10.70
C LEU A 92 -4.44 -5.90 10.30
N ILE A 93 -3.14 -6.12 10.19
CA ILE A 93 -2.18 -5.11 9.75
C ILE A 93 -2.55 -4.60 8.35
N TRP A 94 -2.88 -5.51 7.41
CA TRP A 94 -3.32 -5.14 6.08
C TRP A 94 -4.64 -4.33 6.10
N VAL A 95 -5.60 -4.70 6.93
CA VAL A 95 -6.87 -3.95 7.06
C VAL A 95 -6.58 -2.52 7.52
N VAL A 96 -5.72 -2.35 8.53
CA VAL A 96 -5.38 -1.02 9.07
C VAL A 96 -4.62 -0.18 8.03
N SER A 97 -3.64 -0.76 7.34
CA SER A 97 -2.88 -0.04 6.31
C SER A 97 -3.72 0.26 5.07
N GLY A 98 -4.57 -0.67 4.64
CA GLY A 98 -5.54 -0.47 3.56
C GLY A 98 -6.54 0.63 3.89
N ALA A 99 -7.08 0.62 5.11
CA ALA A 99 -7.94 1.69 5.62
C ALA A 99 -7.26 3.07 5.56
N ALA A 100 -6.01 3.17 6.00
CA ALA A 100 -5.24 4.40 5.88
C ALA A 100 -5.03 4.83 4.42
N ALA A 101 -4.73 3.89 3.52
CA ALA A 101 -4.55 4.18 2.09
C ALA A 101 -5.84 4.70 1.43
N PHE A 102 -6.96 3.97 1.58
CA PHE A 102 -8.22 4.29 0.90
C PHE A 102 -9.01 5.42 1.57
N MET A 103 -9.03 5.48 2.90
CA MET A 103 -9.87 6.44 3.64
C MET A 103 -9.13 7.69 4.08
N LYS A 104 -7.78 7.68 4.10
CA LYS A 104 -6.99 8.87 4.44
C LYS A 104 -6.16 9.39 3.29
N ILE A 105 -5.27 8.59 2.72
CA ILE A 105 -4.31 9.06 1.71
C ILE A 105 -5.06 9.51 0.45
N LEU A 106 -5.85 8.62 -0.15
CA LEU A 106 -6.56 8.88 -1.39
C LEU A 106 -7.44 10.14 -1.37
N PRO A 107 -8.34 10.34 -0.38
CA PRO A 107 -9.13 11.57 -0.33
C PRO A 107 -8.29 12.80 -0.01
N THR A 108 -7.22 12.67 0.78
CA THR A 108 -6.35 13.80 1.11
C THR A 108 -5.53 14.24 -0.09
N GLU A 109 -5.07 13.32 -0.94
CA GLU A 109 -4.39 13.65 -2.20
C GLU A 109 -5.31 14.40 -3.16
N ARG A 110 -6.58 13.96 -3.29
CA ARG A 110 -7.58 14.68 -4.10
C ARG A 110 -7.80 16.10 -3.60
N ARG A 111 -7.87 16.30 -2.28
CA ARG A 111 -7.98 17.62 -1.66
C ARG A 111 -6.71 18.44 -1.85
N LEU A 112 -5.54 17.81 -1.76
CA LEU A 112 -4.25 18.45 -1.94
C LEU A 112 -4.08 18.96 -3.37
N HIS A 113 -4.52 18.18 -4.36
CA HIS A 113 -4.57 18.61 -5.76
C HIS A 113 -5.35 19.93 -5.91
N SER A 114 -6.58 19.97 -5.39
CA SER A 114 -7.42 21.18 -5.44
C SER A 114 -6.83 22.34 -4.65
N ALA A 115 -6.17 22.08 -3.53
CA ALA A 115 -5.52 23.10 -2.72
C ALA A 115 -4.29 23.70 -3.43
N LEU A 116 -3.51 22.86 -4.14
CA LEU A 116 -2.35 23.30 -4.92
C LEU A 116 -2.75 24.16 -6.13
N SER A 117 -3.89 23.87 -6.77
CA SER A 117 -4.32 24.62 -7.96
C SER A 117 -4.77 26.06 -7.64
N ILE A 118 -5.23 26.33 -6.41
CA ILE A 118 -5.68 27.65 -5.98
C ILE A 118 -4.74 28.33 -4.97
N GLY A 119 -3.62 27.67 -4.59
CA GLY A 119 -2.67 28.20 -3.62
C GLY A 119 -3.21 28.28 -2.18
N ASP A 120 -4.02 27.31 -1.76
CA ASP A 120 -4.71 27.32 -0.47
C ASP A 120 -3.75 27.09 0.73
N ALA A 121 -4.02 27.76 1.86
CA ALA A 121 -3.21 27.63 3.08
C ALA A 121 -3.22 26.21 3.68
N SER A 122 -4.21 25.36 3.34
CA SER A 122 -4.33 23.99 3.81
C SER A 122 -3.31 23.02 3.21
N VAL A 123 -2.58 23.40 2.16
CA VAL A 123 -1.58 22.55 1.47
C VAL A 123 -0.63 21.87 2.46
N GLY A 124 -0.08 22.62 3.41
CA GLY A 124 0.85 22.06 4.42
C GLY A 124 0.17 21.03 5.33
N SER A 125 -1.07 21.26 5.76
CA SER A 125 -1.80 20.33 6.64
C SER A 125 -2.17 19.02 5.92
N LEU A 126 -2.53 19.11 4.64
CA LEU A 126 -2.88 17.97 3.79
C LEU A 126 -1.63 17.14 3.48
N ALA A 127 -0.52 17.79 3.10
CA ALA A 127 0.77 17.13 2.88
C ALA A 127 1.25 16.40 4.14
N LYS A 128 1.12 17.01 5.32
CA LYS A 128 1.48 16.39 6.61
C LYS A 128 0.62 15.17 6.93
N THR A 129 -0.64 15.18 6.53
CA THR A 129 -1.55 14.03 6.71
C THR A 129 -1.14 12.87 5.81
N ILE A 130 -0.81 13.13 4.54
CA ILE A 130 -0.31 12.13 3.60
C ILE A 130 1.01 11.55 4.11
N GLU A 131 1.97 12.40 4.49
CA GLU A 131 3.30 11.96 4.97
C GLU A 131 3.19 10.99 6.16
N ARG A 132 2.38 11.34 7.17
CA ARG A 132 2.17 10.50 8.36
C ARG A 132 1.44 9.19 8.04
N ALA A 133 0.39 9.26 7.23
CA ALA A 133 -0.36 8.07 6.84
C ALA A 133 0.50 7.12 5.99
N SER A 134 1.29 7.65 5.05
CA SER A 134 2.25 6.88 4.25
C SER A 134 3.33 6.25 5.12
N ALA A 135 3.88 6.98 6.10
CA ALA A 135 4.86 6.43 7.03
C ALA A 135 4.27 5.27 7.84
N LEU A 136 3.06 5.43 8.37
CA LEU A 136 2.34 4.36 9.07
C LEU A 136 2.15 3.13 8.17
N CYS A 137 1.62 3.31 6.96
CA CYS A 137 1.44 2.21 6.00
C CYS A 137 2.75 1.51 5.64
N SER A 138 3.85 2.26 5.55
CA SER A 138 5.17 1.70 5.23
C SER A 138 5.68 0.81 6.36
N VAL A 139 5.56 1.27 7.61
CA VAL A 139 5.93 0.48 8.80
C VAL A 139 5.06 -0.78 8.89
N LEU A 140 3.74 -0.63 8.75
CA LEU A 140 2.79 -1.75 8.76
C LEU A 140 3.10 -2.77 7.66
N TYR A 141 3.40 -2.31 6.44
CA TYR A 141 3.77 -3.21 5.33
C TYR A 141 5.05 -3.99 5.62
N VAL A 142 6.09 -3.35 6.18
CA VAL A 142 7.33 -4.03 6.55
C VAL A 142 7.09 -5.08 7.64
N ILE A 143 6.26 -4.77 8.65
CA ILE A 143 5.89 -5.72 9.71
C ILE A 143 5.13 -6.92 9.11
N ALA A 144 4.10 -6.67 8.27
CA ALA A 144 3.34 -7.74 7.62
C ALA A 144 4.23 -8.60 6.73
N PHE A 145 5.12 -7.99 5.94
CA PHE A 145 6.07 -8.70 5.10
C PHE A 145 7.02 -9.58 5.92
N TYR A 146 7.54 -9.05 7.03
CA TYR A 146 8.39 -9.80 7.96
C TYR A 146 7.65 -11.00 8.55
N LEU A 147 6.42 -10.81 9.05
CA LEU A 147 5.59 -11.90 9.60
C LEU A 147 5.33 -13.00 8.57
N MET A 148 5.05 -12.62 7.32
CA MET A 148 4.81 -13.58 6.24
C MET A 148 6.06 -14.32 5.77
N LEU A 149 7.26 -13.71 5.88
CA LEU A 149 8.51 -14.32 5.47
C LEU A 149 9.08 -15.27 6.52
N PHE A 150 9.11 -14.83 7.79
CA PHE A 150 9.80 -15.52 8.87
C PHE A 150 8.92 -16.46 9.69
N LYS A 151 7.60 -16.54 9.38
CA LYS A 151 6.61 -17.52 9.86
C LYS A 151 7.12 -18.38 11.03
N PRO A 152 6.99 -17.95 12.29
CA PRO A 152 7.18 -18.86 13.41
C PRO A 152 6.19 -20.03 13.36
#